data_AF-A0A2E9N7S7-F1
#
_entry.id   AF-A0A2E9N7S7-F1
#
_cell.length_a   1.000
_cell.length_b   1.000
_cell.length_c   1.000
_cell.angle_alpha   90.00
_cell.angle_beta   90.00
_cell.angle_gamma   90.00
#
_symmetry.space_group_name_H-M   'P 1'
#
loop_
_entity.id
_entity.type
_entity.pdbx_description
1 polymer ?
#
loop_
_entity_poly.entity_id
_entity_poly.type
_entity_poly.pdbx_seq_one_letter_code
_entity_poly.pdbx_strand_id
1 'polypeptide(L)'
;MWGPTLGAQLHLGGRSIPYFQGTPKDALANQHSGQAALWEVLNLDPLFEFREIAALPRSGIGYLGDSDAAEEFLSVIRNQLQVIPRDFENYIPSEIWKSAVDFVFDSKQLQDAIRSAREVNASIRGASARAITAQIQLELVTLGYPSLCMAQRDHVVAETFSKIGGADMGLFTSGLTSLVKGLAASALTKLANRNRDALFDSSHPLAGDILLYQSRGQAIRHYIARRIDSCGDDVVVVAHSLGGLACVDLLVMDPRPNVRCLITVGSQAPLLYELGALTSLAPGEPLPKTFPRQWVNIYCRNDLLSYLAEPVFGAPAQDIEVANQLPFPQSHSAYWNNDAMWDSLAKFL
;
A
#
# COMPACT_ATOMS: atom_id res chain seq x y z
N MET A 1 -10.63 -17.32 21.84
CA MET A 1 -11.54 -16.17 21.63
C MET A 1 -12.55 -16.12 22.78
N TRP A 2 -12.94 -14.94 23.24
CA TRP A 2 -13.82 -14.72 24.39
C TRP A 2 -15.33 -14.87 24.09
N GLY A 3 -15.68 -15.36 22.89
CA GLY A 3 -17.05 -15.67 22.48
C GLY A 3 -17.95 -14.43 22.27
N PRO A 4 -19.24 -14.64 21.94
CA PRO A 4 -20.20 -13.56 21.68
C PRO A 4 -20.64 -12.79 22.93
N THR A 5 -20.05 -13.05 24.09
CA THR A 5 -20.40 -12.35 25.34
C THR A 5 -19.31 -11.36 25.75
N LEU A 6 -18.04 -11.73 25.57
CA LEU A 6 -16.89 -10.93 26.02
C LEU A 6 -15.86 -10.68 24.90
N GLY A 7 -16.12 -11.18 23.69
CA GLY A 7 -15.30 -10.98 22.51
C GLY A 7 -15.84 -9.88 21.59
N ALA A 8 -14.96 -9.40 20.71
CA ALA A 8 -15.30 -8.39 19.70
C ALA A 8 -16.42 -8.87 18.78
N GLN A 9 -17.37 -7.98 18.50
CA GLN A 9 -18.54 -8.23 17.66
C GLN A 9 -18.75 -7.06 16.72
N LEU A 10 -19.28 -7.32 15.53
CA LEU A 10 -19.76 -6.28 14.65
C LEU A 10 -21.16 -5.86 15.11
N HIS A 11 -21.23 -4.90 16.03
CA HIS A 11 -22.48 -4.48 16.67
C HIS A 11 -23.52 -3.92 15.68
N LEU A 12 -23.09 -3.53 14.47
CA LEU A 12 -23.94 -2.99 13.42
C LEU A 12 -23.99 -3.89 12.18
N GLY A 13 -23.55 -5.15 12.26
CA GLY A 13 -23.66 -6.13 11.17
C GLY A 13 -22.64 -5.97 10.04
N GLY A 14 -21.50 -5.33 10.29
CA GLY A 14 -20.44 -5.01 9.35
C GLY A 14 -20.75 -3.81 8.45
N ARG A 15 -21.62 -2.89 8.89
CA ARG A 15 -22.03 -1.73 8.07
C ARG A 15 -20.89 -0.75 7.79
N SER A 16 -19.85 -0.75 8.62
CA SER A 16 -18.62 0.00 8.37
C SER A 16 -17.76 -0.60 7.24
N ILE A 17 -17.97 -1.85 6.84
CA ILE A 17 -17.05 -2.57 5.95
C ILE A 17 -17.55 -2.46 4.49
N PRO A 18 -16.76 -1.88 3.56
CA PRO A 18 -17.15 -1.83 2.15
C PRO A 18 -17.47 -3.22 1.59
N TYR A 19 -18.62 -3.37 0.91
CA TYR A 19 -19.10 -4.62 0.29
C TYR A 19 -19.29 -5.81 1.24
N PHE A 20 -19.36 -5.59 2.54
CA PHE A 20 -19.61 -6.68 3.47
C PHE A 20 -21.07 -7.15 3.39
N GLN A 21 -21.28 -8.32 2.77
CA GLN A 21 -22.59 -8.97 2.69
C GLN A 21 -22.81 -10.04 3.77
N GLY A 22 -21.90 -10.15 4.75
CA GLY A 22 -21.78 -11.35 5.58
C GLY A 22 -21.28 -12.54 4.76
N THR A 23 -20.65 -13.52 5.43
CA THR A 23 -19.75 -14.52 4.82
C THR A 23 -20.17 -15.06 3.44
N PRO A 24 -19.34 -14.82 2.39
CA PRO A 24 -19.19 -15.75 1.28
C PRO A 24 -17.76 -16.31 1.31
N LYS A 25 -17.64 -17.64 1.40
CA LYS A 25 -16.36 -18.36 1.46
C LYS A 25 -15.47 -18.21 0.20
N ASP A 26 -15.91 -17.52 -0.85
CA ASP A 26 -15.25 -17.59 -2.17
C ASP A 26 -15.10 -16.23 -2.89
N ALA A 27 -15.27 -15.08 -2.22
CA ALA A 27 -15.27 -13.77 -2.90
C ALA A 27 -13.88 -13.18 -3.25
N LEU A 28 -12.78 -13.84 -2.87
CA LEU A 28 -11.42 -13.38 -3.22
C LEU A 28 -10.93 -13.88 -4.59
N ALA A 29 -11.71 -14.69 -5.32
CA ALA A 29 -11.21 -15.42 -6.48
C ALA A 29 -11.28 -14.69 -7.83
N ASN A 30 -11.99 -13.56 -7.95
CA ASN A 30 -12.26 -12.97 -9.26
C ASN A 30 -12.17 -11.44 -9.24
N GLN A 31 -10.97 -10.87 -9.31
CA GLN A 31 -10.80 -9.52 -9.88
C GLN A 31 -9.37 -9.07 -10.22
N HIS A 32 -8.35 -9.92 -10.10
CA HIS A 32 -7.00 -9.50 -10.48
C HIS A 32 -6.74 -9.87 -11.94
N SER A 33 -6.64 -8.85 -12.80
CA SER A 33 -5.93 -8.99 -14.07
C SER A 33 -4.53 -9.56 -13.77
N GLY A 34 -3.98 -10.37 -14.67
CA GLY A 34 -2.72 -11.09 -14.39
C GLY A 34 -1.57 -10.16 -13.95
N GLN A 35 -1.58 -8.91 -14.38
CA GLN A 35 -0.62 -7.89 -13.96
C GLN A 35 -0.84 -7.40 -12.52
N ALA A 36 -2.09 -7.23 -12.07
CA ALA A 36 -2.39 -6.85 -10.69
C ALA A 36 -1.94 -7.93 -9.70
N ALA A 37 -2.18 -9.20 -10.01
CA ALA A 37 -1.75 -10.33 -9.20
C ALA A 37 -0.21 -10.46 -9.11
N LEU A 38 0.50 -10.13 -10.19
CA LEU A 38 1.97 -10.10 -10.17
C LEU A 38 2.49 -9.02 -9.21
N TRP A 39 1.91 -7.82 -9.23
CA TRP A 39 2.33 -6.73 -8.35
C TRP A 39 2.06 -7.01 -6.88
N GLU A 40 0.98 -7.74 -6.55
CA GLU A 40 0.75 -8.20 -5.17
C GLU A 40 1.90 -9.07 -4.66
N VAL A 41 2.38 -10.00 -5.49
CA VAL A 41 3.52 -10.85 -5.14
C VAL A 41 4.81 -10.02 -5.03
N LEU A 42 5.08 -9.17 -6.02
CA LEU A 42 6.29 -8.36 -6.05
C LEU A 42 6.37 -7.37 -4.88
N ASN A 43 5.25 -6.79 -4.46
CA ASN A 43 5.19 -5.86 -3.34
C ASN A 43 5.52 -6.52 -2.00
N LEU A 44 5.35 -7.84 -1.89
CA LEU A 44 5.74 -8.60 -0.71
C LEU A 44 7.14 -9.21 -0.86
N ASP A 45 7.56 -9.45 -2.09
CA ASP A 45 8.81 -10.13 -2.42
C ASP A 45 9.37 -9.63 -3.75
N PRO A 46 10.13 -8.51 -3.73
CA PRO A 46 10.63 -7.86 -4.94
C PRO A 46 11.51 -8.78 -5.82
N LEU A 47 12.10 -9.82 -5.23
CA LEU A 47 13.02 -10.74 -5.91
C LEU A 47 12.33 -12.00 -6.46
N PHE A 48 10.99 -12.06 -6.41
CA PHE A 48 10.21 -13.24 -6.77
C PHE A 48 10.50 -13.75 -8.19
N GLU A 49 10.48 -12.85 -9.18
CA GLU A 49 10.66 -13.23 -10.57
C GLU A 49 12.04 -13.84 -10.85
N PHE A 50 13.09 -13.38 -10.16
CA PHE A 50 14.42 -13.97 -10.29
C PHE A 50 14.45 -15.42 -9.84
N ARG A 51 13.75 -15.77 -8.75
CA ARG A 51 13.68 -17.16 -8.29
C ARG A 51 12.93 -18.05 -9.29
N GLU A 52 11.88 -17.53 -9.90
CA GLU A 52 11.16 -18.27 -10.93
C GLU A 52 12.03 -18.48 -12.19
N ILE A 53 12.75 -17.45 -12.63
CA ILE A 53 13.72 -17.56 -13.73
C ILE A 53 14.84 -18.57 -13.39
N ALA A 54 15.35 -18.54 -12.16
CA ALA A 54 16.37 -19.48 -11.68
C ALA A 54 15.87 -20.94 -11.64
N ALA A 55 14.57 -21.14 -11.42
CA ALA A 55 13.94 -22.46 -11.31
C ALA A 55 13.54 -23.09 -12.64
N LEU A 56 13.55 -22.32 -13.75
CA LEU A 56 13.20 -22.86 -15.07
C LEU A 56 14.18 -23.96 -15.50
N PRO A 57 13.70 -25.09 -16.06
CA PRO A 57 14.56 -26.16 -16.50
C PRO A 57 15.54 -25.67 -17.57
N ARG A 58 16.83 -25.98 -17.35
CA ARG A 58 17.92 -25.70 -18.28
C ARG A 58 17.68 -26.46 -19.58
N SER A 59 17.07 -25.81 -20.55
CA SER A 59 16.87 -26.40 -21.87
C SER A 59 18.20 -26.39 -22.63
N GLY A 60 18.82 -27.55 -22.84
CA GLY A 60 19.84 -27.83 -23.86
C GLY A 60 21.29 -28.08 -23.38
N ILE A 61 21.96 -29.00 -24.09
CA ILE A 61 23.38 -29.37 -23.93
C ILE A 61 24.25 -28.36 -24.70
N GLY A 62 25.15 -27.68 -23.99
CA GLY A 62 26.05 -26.67 -24.55
C GLY A 62 26.34 -25.59 -23.51
N TYR A 63 27.24 -25.89 -22.58
CA TYR A 63 27.73 -24.95 -21.58
C TYR A 63 29.13 -24.51 -21.97
N LEU A 64 29.30 -23.22 -22.24
CA LEU A 64 30.46 -22.36 -21.98
C LEU A 64 30.27 -21.05 -22.76
N GLY A 65 30.29 -19.93 -22.04
CA GLY A 65 30.50 -18.58 -22.61
C GLY A 65 29.34 -17.62 -22.42
N ASP A 66 29.29 -16.92 -21.27
CA ASP A 66 29.05 -15.46 -21.26
C ASP A 66 29.23 -14.87 -19.84
N SER A 67 30.40 -15.11 -19.22
CA SER A 67 30.78 -14.36 -18.01
C SER A 67 30.80 -12.86 -18.30
N ASP A 68 31.22 -12.50 -19.52
CA ASP A 68 31.41 -11.12 -19.95
C ASP A 68 30.06 -10.38 -20.10
N ALA A 69 29.02 -11.01 -20.65
CA ALA A 69 27.70 -10.37 -20.77
C ALA A 69 27.00 -10.16 -19.40
N ALA A 70 27.24 -11.06 -18.45
CA ALA A 70 26.76 -10.92 -17.07
C ALA A 70 27.48 -9.78 -16.33
N GLU A 71 28.80 -9.71 -16.44
CA GLU A 71 29.61 -8.63 -15.89
C GLU A 71 29.28 -7.28 -16.56
N GLU A 72 29.11 -7.27 -17.88
CA GLU A 72 28.69 -6.11 -18.66
C GLU A 72 27.33 -5.60 -18.17
N PHE A 73 26.33 -6.48 -18.05
CA PHE A 73 25.01 -6.10 -17.53
C PHE A 73 25.08 -5.49 -16.13
N LEU A 74 25.78 -6.14 -15.19
CA LEU A 74 25.95 -5.63 -13.83
C LEU A 74 26.71 -4.29 -13.81
N SER A 75 27.68 -4.11 -14.72
CA SER A 75 28.43 -2.86 -14.85
C SER A 75 27.59 -1.72 -15.45
N VAL A 76 26.79 -2.00 -16.48
CA VAL A 76 25.86 -1.04 -17.10
C VAL A 76 24.91 -0.51 -16.05
N ILE A 77 24.33 -1.41 -15.25
CA ILE A 77 23.46 -1.04 -14.15
C ILE A 77 24.18 -0.17 -13.11
N ARG A 78 25.34 -0.62 -12.62
CA ARG A 78 26.12 0.12 -11.62
C ARG A 78 26.55 1.49 -12.10
N ASN A 79 26.63 1.72 -13.41
CA ASN A 79 26.98 3.03 -13.95
C ASN A 79 25.74 3.88 -14.28
N GLN A 80 24.68 3.27 -14.83
CA GLN A 80 23.52 3.99 -15.35
C GLN A 80 22.45 4.28 -14.29
N LEU A 81 22.35 3.47 -13.24
CA LEU A 81 21.30 3.58 -12.22
C LEU A 81 21.78 4.15 -10.88
N GLN A 82 23.05 4.51 -10.72
CA GLN A 82 23.53 5.11 -9.47
C GLN A 82 23.02 6.54 -9.24
N VAL A 83 22.55 7.19 -10.29
CA VAL A 83 21.90 8.50 -10.21
C VAL A 83 20.43 8.32 -10.55
N ILE A 84 19.57 8.80 -9.66
CA ILE A 84 18.14 8.81 -9.90
C ILE A 84 17.82 9.65 -11.16
N PRO A 85 16.96 9.16 -12.06
CA PRO A 85 16.45 9.98 -13.16
C PRO A 85 15.73 11.24 -12.64
N ARG A 86 15.99 12.40 -13.25
CA ARG A 86 15.40 13.69 -12.82
C ARG A 86 13.89 13.65 -12.69
N ASP A 87 13.22 12.95 -13.60
CA ASP A 87 11.76 12.85 -13.62
C ASP A 87 11.19 12.14 -12.39
N PHE A 88 12.02 11.38 -11.66
CA PHE A 88 11.63 10.63 -10.47
C PHE A 88 11.90 11.39 -9.17
N GLU A 89 12.76 12.40 -9.18
CA GLU A 89 13.17 13.17 -7.99
C GLU A 89 11.97 13.81 -7.25
N ASN A 90 10.86 14.05 -7.97
CA ASN A 90 9.64 14.62 -7.41
C ASN A 90 8.85 13.66 -6.51
N TYR A 91 9.04 12.35 -6.63
CA TYR A 91 8.22 11.35 -5.93
C TYR A 91 9.01 10.14 -5.41
N ILE A 92 10.32 10.06 -5.66
CA ILE A 92 11.23 9.05 -5.09
C ILE A 92 12.45 9.78 -4.50
N PRO A 93 12.67 9.72 -3.17
CA PRO A 93 13.93 10.17 -2.57
C PRO A 93 15.15 9.48 -3.18
N SER A 94 16.23 10.22 -3.40
CA SER A 94 17.45 9.71 -4.05
C SER A 94 18.06 8.53 -3.27
N GLU A 95 17.95 8.56 -1.95
CA GLU A 95 18.43 7.52 -1.04
C GLU A 95 17.65 6.22 -1.22
N ILE A 96 16.32 6.30 -1.37
CA ILE A 96 15.45 5.14 -1.61
C ILE A 96 15.73 4.54 -2.98
N TRP A 97 15.90 5.37 -4.01
CA TRP A 97 16.31 4.89 -5.34
C TRP A 97 17.60 4.10 -5.28
N LYS A 98 18.64 4.67 -4.65
CA LYS A 98 19.94 4.02 -4.52
C LYS A 98 19.87 2.73 -3.71
N SER A 99 19.19 2.76 -2.56
CA SER A 99 18.99 1.59 -1.70
C SER A 99 18.31 0.46 -2.46
N ALA A 100 17.25 0.75 -3.22
CA ALA A 100 16.52 -0.25 -3.98
C ALA A 100 17.34 -0.86 -5.13
N VAL A 101 18.12 -0.04 -5.83
CA VAL A 101 19.08 -0.49 -6.84
C VAL A 101 20.09 -1.43 -6.19
N ASP A 102 20.79 -1.00 -5.13
CA ASP A 102 21.82 -1.79 -4.45
C ASP A 102 21.24 -3.11 -3.90
N PHE A 103 20.05 -3.08 -3.29
CA PHE A 103 19.34 -4.28 -2.80
C PHE A 103 19.13 -5.34 -3.89
N VAL A 104 18.66 -4.92 -5.07
CA VAL A 104 18.40 -5.83 -6.19
C VAL A 104 19.70 -6.39 -6.76
N PHE A 105 20.72 -5.55 -6.93
CA PHE A 105 21.94 -5.95 -7.61
C PHE A 105 22.92 -6.75 -6.76
N ASP A 106 22.88 -6.55 -5.44
CA ASP A 106 23.63 -7.37 -4.50
C ASP A 106 22.88 -8.65 -4.11
N SER A 107 21.67 -8.86 -4.63
CA SER A 107 20.88 -10.05 -4.33
C SER A 107 21.46 -11.32 -4.96
N LYS A 108 21.53 -12.38 -4.17
CA LYS A 108 21.88 -13.72 -4.67
C LYS A 108 20.88 -14.21 -5.73
N GLN A 109 19.61 -13.80 -5.62
CA GLN A 109 18.54 -14.21 -6.51
C GLN A 109 18.77 -13.73 -7.94
N LEU A 110 19.19 -12.47 -8.12
CA LEU A 110 19.60 -11.97 -9.44
C LEU A 110 20.79 -12.77 -9.98
N GLN A 111 21.81 -13.01 -9.16
CA GLN A 111 23.00 -13.78 -9.56
C GLN A 111 22.63 -15.20 -10.00
N ASP A 112 21.73 -15.87 -9.28
CA ASP A 112 21.27 -17.21 -9.62
C ASP A 112 20.41 -17.22 -10.89
N ALA A 113 19.60 -16.19 -11.14
CA ALA A 113 18.83 -16.01 -12.37
C ALA A 113 19.72 -15.77 -13.60
N ILE A 114 20.78 -14.96 -13.45
CA ILE A 114 21.77 -14.75 -14.51
C ILE A 114 22.50 -16.06 -14.82
N ARG A 115 22.92 -16.82 -13.80
CA ARG A 115 23.60 -18.12 -13.95
C ARG A 115 22.71 -19.23 -14.54
N SER A 116 21.39 -19.13 -14.38
CA SER A 116 20.46 -20.11 -14.96
C SER A 116 20.15 -19.79 -16.41
N ALA A 117 20.22 -18.52 -16.81
CA ALA A 117 19.98 -18.07 -18.16
C ALA A 117 21.19 -18.29 -19.07
N ARG A 118 20.91 -18.42 -20.37
CA ARG A 118 21.96 -18.49 -21.41
C ARG A 118 22.55 -17.12 -21.73
N GLU A 119 21.75 -16.07 -21.61
CA GLU A 119 22.10 -14.68 -21.91
C GLU A 119 21.20 -13.74 -21.08
N VAL A 120 21.62 -12.49 -20.90
CA VAL A 120 20.80 -11.46 -20.26
C VAL A 120 19.77 -10.90 -21.25
N ASN A 121 18.63 -11.57 -21.31
CA ASN A 121 17.51 -11.24 -22.20
C ASN A 121 16.51 -10.24 -21.58
N ALA A 122 15.47 -9.91 -22.36
CA ALA A 122 14.40 -9.00 -21.95
C ALA A 122 13.67 -9.42 -20.67
N SER A 123 13.61 -10.72 -20.34
CA SER A 123 12.97 -11.21 -19.13
C SER A 123 13.76 -10.84 -17.87
N ILE A 124 15.09 -10.99 -17.87
CA ILE A 124 15.94 -10.59 -16.74
C ILE A 124 15.92 -9.07 -16.57
N ARG A 125 15.99 -8.32 -17.67
CA ARG A 125 15.90 -6.86 -17.65
C ARG A 125 14.54 -6.40 -17.10
N GLY A 126 13.45 -6.97 -17.59
CA GLY A 126 12.10 -6.67 -17.12
C GLY A 126 11.89 -6.99 -15.65
N ALA A 127 12.37 -8.16 -15.20
CA ALA A 127 12.33 -8.56 -13.80
C ALA A 127 13.17 -7.61 -12.92
N SER A 128 14.32 -7.14 -13.41
CA SER A 128 15.16 -6.16 -12.69
C SER A 128 14.45 -4.82 -12.51
N ALA A 129 13.83 -4.28 -13.56
CA ALA A 129 13.08 -3.03 -13.48
C ALA A 129 11.90 -3.13 -12.50
N ARG A 130 11.16 -4.25 -12.52
CA ARG A 130 10.05 -4.50 -11.60
C ARG A 130 10.52 -4.73 -10.17
N ALA A 131 11.61 -5.47 -9.96
CA ALA A 131 12.20 -5.70 -8.64
C ALA A 131 12.64 -4.40 -7.98
N ILE A 132 13.32 -3.51 -8.73
CA ILE A 132 13.72 -2.19 -8.23
C ILE A 132 12.48 -1.37 -7.86
N THR A 133 11.48 -1.34 -8.74
CA THR A 133 10.24 -0.58 -8.49
C THR A 133 9.49 -1.10 -7.27
N ALA A 134 9.37 -2.42 -7.12
CA ALA A 134 8.72 -3.05 -5.98
C ALA A 134 9.47 -2.78 -4.67
N GLN A 135 10.80 -2.81 -4.70
CA GLN A 135 11.63 -2.46 -3.54
C GLN A 135 11.49 -0.97 -3.17
N ILE A 136 11.42 -0.06 -4.15
CA ILE A 136 11.11 1.36 -3.91
C ILE A 136 9.76 1.50 -3.22
N GLN A 137 8.72 0.81 -3.73
CA GLN A 137 7.38 0.88 -3.10
C GLN A 137 7.40 0.35 -1.66
N LEU A 138 8.14 -0.71 -1.39
CA LEU A 138 8.30 -1.25 -0.04
C LEU A 138 8.97 -0.23 0.89
N GLU A 139 10.09 0.35 0.48
CA GLU A 139 10.82 1.34 1.28
C GLU A 139 10.04 2.64 1.50
N LEU A 140 9.33 3.13 0.48
CA LEU A 140 8.44 4.30 0.62
C LEU A 140 7.40 4.04 1.72
N VAL A 141 6.74 2.89 1.70
CA VAL A 141 5.75 2.51 2.72
C VAL A 141 6.41 2.38 4.10
N THR A 142 7.54 1.70 4.20
CA THR A 142 8.27 1.50 5.46
C THR A 142 8.71 2.82 6.10
N LEU A 143 9.11 3.80 5.28
CA LEU A 143 9.58 5.11 5.75
C LEU A 143 8.47 6.16 5.85
N GLY A 144 7.21 5.79 5.57
CA GLY A 144 6.05 6.68 5.70
C GLY A 144 5.90 7.71 4.57
N TYR A 145 6.53 7.50 3.42
CA TYR A 145 6.31 8.30 2.22
C TYR A 145 5.06 7.83 1.44
N PRO A 146 4.45 8.70 0.61
CA PRO A 146 3.37 8.30 -0.29
C PRO A 146 3.80 7.19 -1.26
N SER A 147 2.95 6.18 -1.45
CA SER A 147 3.18 5.15 -2.47
C SER A 147 3.12 5.75 -3.87
N LEU A 148 3.89 5.16 -4.80
CA LEU A 148 3.77 5.45 -6.23
C LEU A 148 2.34 5.13 -6.71
N CYS A 149 1.73 6.07 -7.43
CA CYS A 149 0.50 5.78 -8.17
C CYS A 149 0.79 4.82 -9.34
N MET A 150 -0.25 4.24 -9.95
CA MET A 150 -0.08 3.29 -11.05
C MET A 150 0.73 3.88 -12.22
N ALA A 151 0.45 5.12 -12.62
CA ALA A 151 1.18 5.79 -13.69
C ALA A 151 2.66 6.01 -13.34
N GLN A 152 2.97 6.44 -12.12
CA GLN A 152 4.34 6.61 -11.64
C GLN A 152 5.10 5.28 -11.61
N ARG A 153 4.47 4.22 -11.06
CA ARG A 153 5.05 2.86 -11.01
C ARG A 153 5.38 2.36 -12.42
N ASP A 154 4.43 2.45 -13.34
CA ASP A 154 4.60 1.96 -14.70
C ASP A 154 5.65 2.79 -15.47
N HIS A 155 5.72 4.11 -15.21
CA HIS A 155 6.77 4.98 -15.73
C HIS A 155 8.17 4.57 -15.24
N VAL A 156 8.31 4.34 -13.92
CA VAL A 156 9.59 3.90 -13.33
C VAL A 156 10.06 2.59 -13.94
N VAL A 157 9.15 1.61 -14.11
CA VAL A 157 9.47 0.34 -14.74
C VAL A 157 9.93 0.51 -16.18
N ALA A 158 9.19 1.28 -16.99
CA ALA A 158 9.47 1.46 -18.42
C ALA A 158 10.83 2.14 -18.65
N GLU A 159 11.11 3.21 -17.92
CA GLU A 159 12.35 3.98 -18.05
C GLU A 159 13.55 3.21 -17.48
N THR A 160 13.39 2.50 -16.36
CA THR A 160 14.43 1.62 -15.81
C THR A 160 14.77 0.50 -16.80
N PHE A 161 13.75 -0.13 -17.40
CA PHE A 161 13.92 -1.17 -18.41
C PHE A 161 14.67 -0.66 -19.64
N SER A 162 14.34 0.53 -20.12
CA SER A 162 15.02 1.20 -21.23
C SER A 162 16.50 1.47 -20.91
N LYS A 163 16.79 2.06 -19.75
CA LYS A 163 18.16 2.42 -19.31
C LYS A 163 19.09 1.23 -19.16
N ILE A 164 18.56 0.07 -18.77
CA ILE A 164 19.34 -1.16 -18.69
C ILE A 164 19.38 -1.91 -20.03
N GLY A 165 19.07 -1.27 -21.16
CA GLY A 165 19.23 -1.84 -22.51
C GLY A 165 18.05 -2.67 -23.03
N GLY A 166 16.84 -2.47 -22.51
CA GLY A 166 15.62 -3.08 -23.03
C GLY A 166 15.13 -2.39 -24.30
N ALA A 167 15.23 -3.05 -25.47
CA ALA A 167 14.88 -2.46 -26.77
C ALA A 167 13.49 -2.87 -27.31
N ASP A 168 12.87 -3.94 -26.77
CA ASP A 168 11.61 -4.48 -27.29
C ASP A 168 10.54 -4.63 -26.19
N MET A 169 9.56 -3.71 -26.18
CA MET A 169 8.43 -3.70 -25.24
C MET A 169 7.39 -4.81 -25.53
N GLY A 170 7.42 -5.43 -26.72
CA GLY A 170 6.53 -6.57 -27.06
C GLY A 170 6.97 -7.87 -26.38
N LEU A 171 8.27 -8.09 -26.23
CA LEU A 171 8.84 -9.21 -25.45
C LEU A 171 8.70 -8.98 -23.93
N PHE A 172 8.77 -7.72 -23.49
CA PHE A 172 8.56 -7.30 -22.10
C PHE A 172 7.17 -7.70 -21.57
N THR A 173 6.11 -7.51 -22.37
CA THR A 173 4.72 -7.85 -21.99
C THR A 173 4.41 -9.34 -22.12
N SER A 174 4.95 -10.02 -23.14
CA SER A 174 4.71 -11.45 -23.37
C SER A 174 5.40 -12.35 -22.34
N GLY A 175 6.64 -12.05 -21.92
CA GLY A 175 7.32 -12.76 -20.83
C GLY A 175 6.61 -12.64 -19.48
N LEU A 176 5.98 -11.48 -19.24
CA LEU A 176 5.07 -11.21 -18.11
C LEU A 176 3.88 -12.19 -18.12
N THR A 177 3.24 -12.40 -19.27
CA THR A 177 2.06 -13.28 -19.37
C THR A 177 2.37 -14.76 -19.19
N SER A 178 3.58 -15.24 -19.54
CA SER A 178 3.94 -16.65 -19.39
C SER A 178 4.26 -17.06 -17.95
N LEU A 179 4.84 -16.15 -17.14
CA LEU A 179 5.07 -16.37 -15.71
C LEU A 179 3.75 -16.26 -14.91
N VAL A 180 2.84 -15.40 -15.34
CA VAL A 180 1.61 -15.07 -14.61
C VAL A 180 0.51 -16.14 -14.70
N LYS A 181 0.47 -16.98 -15.73
CA LYS A 181 -0.67 -17.89 -16.00
C LYS A 181 -0.88 -19.05 -15.02
N GLY A 182 0.00 -19.25 -14.03
CA GLY A 182 -0.19 -20.30 -13.01
C GLY A 182 0.61 -20.12 -11.71
N LEU A 183 1.48 -19.12 -11.61
CA LEU A 183 2.40 -18.99 -10.48
C LEU A 183 1.85 -18.16 -9.32
N ALA A 184 1.04 -17.13 -9.56
CA ALA A 184 0.60 -16.18 -8.53
C ALA A 184 -0.13 -16.85 -7.34
N ALA A 185 -1.08 -17.76 -7.60
CA ALA A 185 -1.81 -18.44 -6.53
C ALA A 185 -0.92 -19.37 -5.68
N SER A 186 0.02 -20.08 -6.33
CA SER A 186 0.97 -20.98 -5.63
C SER A 186 2.08 -20.22 -4.90
N ALA A 187 2.51 -19.09 -5.45
CA ALA A 187 3.49 -18.19 -4.87
C ALA A 187 2.94 -17.49 -3.63
N LEU A 188 1.71 -16.94 -3.69
CA LEU A 188 1.02 -16.34 -2.55
C LEU A 188 0.87 -17.35 -1.39
N THR A 189 0.54 -18.61 -1.70
CA THR A 189 0.46 -19.68 -0.70
C THR A 189 1.83 -20.02 -0.09
N LYS A 190 2.89 -20.04 -0.91
CA LYS A 190 4.27 -20.26 -0.43
C LYS A 190 4.81 -19.06 0.35
N LEU A 191 4.44 -17.84 0.00
CA LEU A 191 4.80 -16.61 0.71
C LEU A 191 4.13 -16.56 2.09
N ALA A 192 2.83 -16.87 2.13
CA ALA A 192 2.05 -16.97 3.36
C ALA A 192 2.63 -18.01 4.34
N ASN A 193 3.17 -19.12 3.81
CA ASN A 193 3.83 -20.16 4.62
C ASN A 193 5.29 -19.83 5.00
N ARG A 194 5.97 -18.94 4.27
CA ARG A 194 7.39 -18.60 4.49
C ARG A 194 7.60 -17.41 5.41
N ASN A 195 6.62 -16.51 5.49
CA ASN A 195 6.77 -15.28 6.25
C ASN A 195 5.97 -15.31 7.54
N ARG A 196 6.51 -15.99 8.54
CA ARG A 196 6.30 -15.50 9.91
C ARG A 196 6.90 -14.10 10.05
N ASP A 197 8.04 -13.83 9.43
CA ASP A 197 8.72 -12.54 9.62
C ASP A 197 8.13 -11.41 8.75
N ALA A 198 7.78 -11.60 7.47
CA ALA A 198 7.18 -10.49 6.68
C ALA A 198 5.71 -10.16 7.03
N LEU A 199 4.95 -11.12 7.60
CA LEU A 199 3.68 -10.82 8.27
C LEU A 199 3.92 -9.99 9.54
N PHE A 200 5.09 -10.13 10.17
CA PHE A 200 5.47 -9.44 11.39
C PHE A 200 6.24 -8.11 11.16
N ASP A 201 6.85 -7.86 10.01
CA ASP A 201 7.67 -6.65 9.77
C ASP A 201 6.90 -5.50 9.11
N SER A 202 5.96 -5.79 8.19
CA SER A 202 5.29 -4.75 7.39
C SER A 202 3.93 -4.29 7.94
N SER A 203 3.29 -5.10 8.80
CA SER A 203 1.97 -4.80 9.38
C SER A 203 2.00 -4.42 10.86
N HIS A 204 3.13 -4.67 11.56
CA HIS A 204 3.27 -4.40 12.99
C HIS A 204 3.29 -2.92 13.38
N PRO A 205 3.89 -1.99 12.60
CA PRO A 205 3.84 -0.58 12.98
C PRO A 205 2.40 -0.07 13.02
N LEU A 206 1.59 -0.34 11.99
CA LEU A 206 0.21 0.19 11.91
C LEU A 206 -0.74 -0.45 12.93
N ALA A 207 -0.75 -1.79 13.04
CA ALA A 207 -1.60 -2.47 14.03
C ALA A 207 -1.11 -2.19 15.46
N GLY A 208 0.21 -2.14 15.67
CA GLY A 208 0.83 -1.78 16.94
C GLY A 208 0.53 -0.35 17.36
N ASP A 209 0.59 0.61 16.44
CA ASP A 209 0.27 2.02 16.69
C ASP A 209 -1.20 2.21 17.00
N ILE A 210 -2.12 1.48 16.35
CA ILE A 210 -3.52 1.46 16.74
C ILE A 210 -3.66 0.93 18.17
N LEU A 211 -3.04 -0.19 18.53
CA LEU A 211 -3.10 -0.73 19.90
C LEU A 211 -2.46 0.22 20.94
N LEU A 212 -1.36 0.87 20.60
CA LEU A 212 -0.70 1.87 21.44
C LEU A 212 -1.57 3.11 21.60
N TYR A 213 -2.20 3.58 20.53
CA TYR A 213 -3.18 4.66 20.59
C TYR A 213 -4.39 4.28 21.46
N GLN A 214 -4.93 3.09 21.28
CA GLN A 214 -6.07 2.60 22.06
C GLN A 214 -5.75 2.49 23.55
N SER A 215 -4.51 2.16 23.90
CA SER A 215 -4.07 2.07 25.31
C SER A 215 -3.54 3.39 25.89
N ARG A 216 -2.97 4.28 25.06
CA ARG A 216 -2.18 5.47 25.49
C ARG A 216 -2.36 6.70 24.59
N GLY A 217 -3.49 6.83 23.89
CA GLY A 217 -3.72 7.84 22.85
C GLY A 217 -3.92 9.28 23.34
N GLN A 218 -3.99 9.52 24.65
CA GLN A 218 -4.25 10.86 25.20
C GLN A 218 -3.20 11.89 24.76
N ALA A 219 -1.92 11.51 24.73
CA ALA A 219 -0.85 12.42 24.30
C ALA A 219 -1.00 12.84 22.83
N ILE A 220 -1.42 11.92 21.96
CA ILE A 220 -1.68 12.17 20.54
C ILE A 220 -2.87 13.12 20.39
N ARG A 221 -3.98 12.86 21.07
CA ARG A 221 -5.16 13.74 21.06
C ARG A 221 -4.85 15.16 21.55
N HIS A 222 -4.09 15.29 22.65
CA HIS A 222 -3.63 16.60 23.13
C HIS A 222 -2.72 17.32 22.13
N TYR A 223 -1.85 16.59 21.42
CA TYR A 223 -1.02 17.18 20.37
C TYR A 223 -1.90 17.73 19.24
N ILE A 224 -2.85 16.94 18.73
CA ILE A 224 -3.79 17.35 17.69
C ILE A 224 -4.61 18.56 18.13
N ALA A 225 -5.16 18.53 19.35
CA ALA A 225 -5.93 19.64 19.92
C ALA A 225 -5.14 20.96 19.91
N ARG A 226 -3.89 20.95 20.39
CA ARG A 226 -3.03 22.15 20.37
C ARG A 226 -2.76 22.66 18.95
N ARG A 227 -2.64 21.75 17.96
CA ARG A 227 -2.46 22.15 16.56
C ARG A 227 -3.73 22.80 16.01
N ILE A 228 -4.91 22.24 16.28
CA ILE A 228 -6.20 22.84 15.89
C ILE A 228 -6.37 24.22 16.52
N ASP A 229 -6.10 24.37 17.82
CA ASP A 229 -6.25 25.64 18.54
C ASP A 229 -5.31 26.74 18.00
N SER A 230 -4.17 26.34 17.40
CA SER A 230 -3.23 27.29 16.78
C SER A 230 -3.64 27.78 15.39
N CYS A 231 -4.67 27.19 14.77
CA CYS A 231 -5.11 27.53 13.42
C CYS A 231 -6.16 28.67 13.36
N GLY A 232 -6.70 29.10 14.51
CA GLY A 232 -7.75 30.13 14.58
C GLY A 232 -9.16 29.59 14.39
N ASP A 233 -10.04 30.40 13.80
CA ASP A 233 -11.44 30.06 13.53
C ASP A 233 -11.61 29.39 12.15
N ASP A 234 -12.70 28.64 11.97
CA ASP A 234 -13.12 28.00 10.70
C ASP A 234 -12.13 26.96 10.12
N VAL A 235 -11.67 26.05 10.97
CA VAL A 235 -10.68 25.01 10.67
C VAL A 235 -11.30 23.81 9.95
N VAL A 236 -10.65 23.37 8.88
CA VAL A 236 -10.88 22.05 8.25
C VAL A 236 -9.76 21.10 8.69
N VAL A 237 -10.11 19.98 9.30
CA VAL A 237 -9.15 18.96 9.74
C VAL A 237 -9.10 17.85 8.71
N VAL A 238 -7.97 17.67 8.03
CA VAL A 238 -7.72 16.52 7.14
C VAL A 238 -6.84 15.52 7.87
N ALA A 239 -7.32 14.30 8.04
CA ALA A 239 -6.66 13.29 8.84
C ALA A 239 -6.70 11.92 8.16
N HIS A 240 -5.55 11.24 8.11
CA HIS A 240 -5.39 9.95 7.44
C HIS A 240 -5.15 8.83 8.45
N SER A 241 -5.71 7.65 8.18
CA SER A 241 -5.49 6.43 8.95
C SER A 241 -5.73 6.64 10.46
N LEU A 242 -4.74 6.30 11.30
CA LEU A 242 -4.77 6.50 12.75
C LEU A 242 -5.04 7.96 13.15
N GLY A 243 -4.57 8.93 12.36
CA GLY A 243 -4.88 10.34 12.60
C GLY A 243 -6.37 10.62 12.51
N GLY A 244 -7.08 9.96 11.61
CA GLY A 244 -8.54 10.05 11.47
C GLY A 244 -9.26 9.51 12.69
N LEU A 245 -8.85 8.34 13.19
CA LEU A 245 -9.32 7.78 14.45
C LEU A 245 -9.12 8.75 15.62
N ALA A 246 -7.90 9.28 15.76
CA ALA A 246 -7.55 10.20 16.84
C ALA A 246 -8.35 11.51 16.80
N CYS A 247 -8.64 12.02 15.60
CA CYS A 247 -9.46 13.21 15.42
C CYS A 247 -10.92 12.95 15.78
N VAL A 248 -11.49 11.81 15.37
CA VAL A 248 -12.87 11.44 15.76
C VAL A 248 -12.98 11.35 17.28
N ASP A 249 -12.09 10.61 17.94
CA ASP A 249 -12.11 10.50 19.40
C ASP A 249 -11.97 11.87 20.09
N LEU A 250 -11.01 12.69 19.62
CA LEU A 250 -10.79 14.03 20.16
C LEU A 250 -12.06 14.89 20.04
N LEU A 251 -12.65 14.96 18.85
CA LEU A 251 -13.77 15.87 18.57
C LEU A 251 -15.08 15.44 19.25
N VAL A 252 -15.20 14.17 19.62
CA VAL A 252 -16.28 13.69 20.48
C VAL A 252 -16.01 14.02 21.95
N MET A 253 -14.81 13.72 22.45
CA MET A 253 -14.48 13.85 23.88
C MET A 253 -14.26 15.30 24.34
N ASP A 254 -13.72 16.12 23.45
CA ASP A 254 -13.27 17.48 23.72
C ASP A 254 -13.59 18.38 22.50
N PRO A 255 -14.86 18.83 22.38
CA PRO A 255 -15.35 19.49 21.19
C PRO A 255 -14.58 20.77 20.85
N ARG A 256 -14.36 20.97 19.56
CA ARG A 256 -13.63 22.12 19.00
C ARG A 256 -14.55 22.94 18.11
N PRO A 257 -15.21 23.99 18.64
CA PRO A 257 -16.20 24.78 17.89
C PRO A 257 -15.63 25.47 16.66
N ASN A 258 -14.32 25.71 16.63
CA ASN A 258 -13.62 26.25 15.48
C ASN A 258 -13.46 25.24 14.34
N VAL A 259 -13.66 23.93 14.56
CA VAL A 259 -13.59 22.92 13.49
C VAL A 259 -14.91 22.84 12.74
N ARG A 260 -14.94 23.39 11.52
CA ARG A 260 -16.15 23.39 10.67
C ARG A 260 -16.39 22.02 10.02
N CYS A 261 -15.30 21.34 9.65
CA CYS A 261 -15.33 20.11 8.85
C CYS A 261 -14.20 19.17 9.27
N LEU A 262 -14.56 17.89 9.44
CA LEU A 262 -13.61 16.79 9.57
C LEU A 262 -13.55 16.02 8.24
N ILE A 263 -12.36 15.87 7.68
CA ILE A 263 -12.09 15.01 6.54
C ILE A 263 -11.23 13.84 7.02
N THR A 264 -11.78 12.64 6.99
CA THR A 264 -11.02 11.41 7.25
C THR A 264 -10.68 10.70 5.95
N VAL A 265 -9.48 10.14 5.85
CA VAL A 265 -9.00 9.40 4.67
C VAL A 265 -8.48 8.05 5.13
N GLY A 266 -9.05 6.95 4.63
CA GLY A 266 -8.61 5.60 5.01
C GLY A 266 -8.66 5.33 6.51
N SER A 267 -9.68 5.82 7.23
CA SER A 267 -9.73 5.81 8.70
C SER A 267 -10.37 4.54 9.28
N GLN A 268 -9.85 4.08 10.43
CA GLN A 268 -10.37 2.93 11.18
C GLN A 268 -11.50 3.28 12.16
N ALA A 269 -11.83 4.55 12.32
CA ALA A 269 -12.82 5.00 13.32
C ALA A 269 -14.18 4.28 13.21
N PRO A 270 -14.77 4.08 12.01
CA PRO A 270 -16.07 3.42 11.90
C PRO A 270 -16.04 1.95 12.31
N LEU A 271 -14.99 1.21 11.92
CA LEU A 271 -14.84 -0.19 12.35
C LEU A 271 -14.65 -0.27 13.86
N LEU A 272 -13.80 0.58 14.45
CA LEU A 272 -13.55 0.53 15.88
C LEU A 272 -14.79 0.90 16.69
N TYR A 273 -15.62 1.83 16.23
CA TYR A 273 -16.91 2.10 16.85
C TYR A 273 -17.83 0.89 16.76
N GLU A 274 -17.91 0.27 15.59
CA GLU A 274 -18.72 -0.93 15.40
C GLU A 274 -18.26 -2.13 16.23
N LEU A 275 -16.95 -2.24 16.52
CA LEU A 275 -16.37 -3.28 17.38
C LEU A 275 -16.48 -2.97 18.88
N GLY A 276 -16.99 -1.79 19.25
CA GLY A 276 -16.99 -1.30 20.64
C GLY A 276 -15.60 -0.99 21.18
N ALA A 277 -14.67 -0.68 20.29
CA ALA A 277 -13.31 -0.31 20.59
C ALA A 277 -13.05 1.20 20.45
N LEU A 278 -13.90 2.00 19.80
CA LEU A 278 -13.68 3.46 19.74
C LEU A 278 -13.57 4.05 21.15
N THR A 279 -12.55 4.87 21.41
CA THR A 279 -12.29 5.36 22.77
C THR A 279 -13.41 6.29 23.25
N SER A 280 -13.96 7.09 22.34
CA SER A 280 -14.90 8.15 22.68
C SER A 280 -16.36 7.72 22.76
N LEU A 281 -16.75 6.62 22.13
CA LEU A 281 -18.15 6.19 22.04
C LEU A 281 -18.29 4.66 22.07
N ALA A 282 -19.30 4.19 22.79
CA ALA A 282 -19.76 2.82 22.70
C ALA A 282 -20.71 2.62 21.49
N PRO A 283 -20.83 1.39 20.95
CA PRO A 283 -21.74 1.12 19.84
C PRO A 283 -23.18 1.49 20.20
N GLY A 284 -23.83 2.28 19.33
CA GLY A 284 -25.19 2.78 19.52
C GLY A 284 -25.28 4.16 20.14
N GLU A 285 -24.18 4.71 20.67
CA GLU A 285 -24.14 6.09 21.14
C GLU A 285 -24.07 7.08 19.95
N PRO A 286 -24.99 8.05 19.85
CA PRO A 286 -24.96 9.00 18.75
C PRO A 286 -23.78 9.96 18.88
N LEU A 287 -23.32 10.52 17.76
CA LEU A 287 -22.39 11.64 17.77
C LEU A 287 -22.97 12.81 18.58
N PRO A 288 -22.18 13.48 19.43
CA PRO A 288 -22.67 14.63 20.19
C PRO A 288 -22.99 15.80 19.25
N LYS A 289 -23.96 16.64 19.62
CA LYS A 289 -24.34 17.83 18.81
C LYS A 289 -23.20 18.84 18.62
N THR A 290 -22.15 18.72 19.43
CA THR A 290 -20.94 19.53 19.40
C THR A 290 -19.88 19.00 18.43
N PHE A 291 -20.07 17.80 17.88
CA PHE A 291 -19.23 17.27 16.80
C PHE A 291 -19.36 18.15 15.55
N PRO A 292 -18.32 18.26 14.68
CA PRO A 292 -18.40 19.07 13.48
C PRO A 292 -19.64 18.74 12.63
N ARG A 293 -20.28 19.80 12.09
CA ARG A 293 -21.51 19.66 11.29
C ARG A 293 -21.29 18.98 9.93
N GLN A 294 -20.03 18.81 9.54
CA GLN A 294 -19.65 18.19 8.30
C GLN A 294 -18.52 17.19 8.57
N TRP A 295 -18.75 15.95 8.17
CA TRP A 295 -17.72 14.92 8.18
C TRP A 295 -17.67 14.25 6.81
N VAL A 296 -16.57 14.43 6.09
CA VAL A 296 -16.32 13.76 4.81
C VAL A 296 -15.37 12.60 5.06
N ASN A 297 -15.75 11.39 4.66
CA ASN A 297 -14.93 10.21 4.81
C ASN A 297 -14.55 9.64 3.44
N ILE A 298 -13.27 9.72 3.11
CA ILE A 298 -12.69 9.17 1.88
C ILE A 298 -12.25 7.73 2.12
N TYR A 299 -12.72 6.80 1.30
CA TYR A 299 -12.37 5.37 1.39
C TYR A 299 -12.01 4.79 0.03
N CYS A 300 -11.30 3.64 0.04
CA CYS A 300 -10.95 2.90 -1.17
C CYS A 300 -11.22 1.41 -0.93
N ARG A 301 -11.89 0.72 -1.86
CA ARG A 301 -12.22 -0.71 -1.70
C ARG A 301 -10.99 -1.60 -1.52
N ASN A 302 -9.88 -1.24 -2.16
CA ASN A 302 -8.64 -1.98 -2.08
C ASN A 302 -7.82 -1.61 -0.84
N ASP A 303 -8.25 -0.61 -0.05
CA ASP A 303 -7.64 -0.28 1.24
C ASP A 303 -8.38 -1.03 2.36
N LEU A 304 -7.73 -2.09 2.85
CA LEU A 304 -8.24 -2.95 3.91
C LEU A 304 -8.38 -2.25 5.26
N LEU A 305 -7.86 -1.03 5.40
CA LEU A 305 -7.94 -0.20 6.61
C LEU A 305 -8.88 1.00 6.45
N SER A 306 -9.60 1.10 5.33
CA SER A 306 -10.62 2.13 5.10
C SER A 306 -12.03 1.59 5.33
N TYR A 307 -12.83 2.34 6.09
CA TYR A 307 -14.18 1.94 6.48
C TYR A 307 -15.18 3.07 6.26
N LEU A 308 -16.44 2.72 6.08
CA LEU A 308 -17.58 3.59 5.82
C LEU A 308 -18.09 4.23 7.11
N ALA A 309 -18.15 5.56 7.15
CA ALA A 309 -18.62 6.32 8.30
C ALA A 309 -20.14 6.56 8.25
N GLU A 310 -20.70 6.84 7.07
CA GLU A 310 -22.11 7.23 6.91
C GLU A 310 -23.10 6.12 7.34
N PRO A 311 -22.91 4.83 6.99
CA PRO A 311 -23.80 3.76 7.44
C PRO A 311 -23.83 3.55 8.95
N VAL A 312 -22.81 4.04 9.65
CA VAL A 312 -22.56 3.78 11.07
C VAL A 312 -22.96 4.98 11.94
N PHE A 313 -22.60 6.18 11.51
CA PHE A 313 -22.83 7.42 12.26
C PHE A 313 -23.99 8.26 11.71
N GLY A 314 -24.44 8.00 10.48
CA GLY A 314 -25.41 8.85 9.79
C GLY A 314 -24.88 10.27 9.59
N ALA A 315 -25.79 11.23 9.38
CA ALA A 315 -25.41 12.64 9.35
C ALA A 315 -24.73 13.04 10.69
N PRO A 316 -23.56 13.72 10.65
CA PRO A 316 -23.04 14.53 9.55
C PRO A 316 -22.04 13.83 8.62
N ALA A 317 -21.85 12.51 8.74
CA ALA A 317 -20.91 11.77 7.91
C ALA A 317 -21.41 11.59 6.48
N GLN A 318 -20.51 11.76 5.51
CA GLN A 318 -20.69 11.53 4.09
C GLN A 318 -19.51 10.72 3.56
N ASP A 319 -19.78 9.55 2.99
CA ASP A 319 -18.74 8.71 2.40
C ASP A 319 -18.49 9.07 0.92
N ILE A 320 -17.21 9.12 0.52
CA ILE A 320 -16.78 9.31 -0.86
C ILE A 320 -15.77 8.21 -1.22
N GLU A 321 -16.11 7.42 -2.24
CA GLU A 321 -15.20 6.41 -2.75
C GLU A 321 -14.16 7.02 -3.70
N VAL A 322 -12.89 6.69 -3.48
CA VAL A 322 -11.79 6.99 -4.40
C VAL A 322 -11.08 5.70 -4.77
N ALA A 323 -11.20 5.28 -6.03
CA ALA A 323 -10.46 4.14 -6.55
C ALA A 323 -9.04 4.58 -6.95
N ASN A 324 -8.01 3.98 -6.33
CA ASN A 324 -6.60 4.19 -6.71
C ASN A 324 -6.01 3.01 -7.49
N GLN A 325 -6.77 1.92 -7.66
CA GLN A 325 -6.41 0.73 -8.43
C GLN A 325 -5.10 0.04 -7.99
N LEU A 326 -4.63 0.33 -6.78
CA LEU A 326 -3.49 -0.34 -6.17
C LEU A 326 -3.99 -1.42 -5.21
N PRO A 327 -3.24 -2.52 -5.00
CA PRO A 327 -3.52 -3.47 -3.94
C PRO A 327 -3.11 -2.91 -2.56
N PHE A 328 -3.60 -3.53 -1.49
CA PHE A 328 -3.11 -3.27 -0.13
C PHE A 328 -1.70 -3.85 0.05
N PRO A 329 -0.77 -3.19 0.79
CA PRO A 329 -0.95 -1.96 1.58
C PRO A 329 -0.80 -0.64 0.81
N GLN A 330 -0.39 -0.65 -0.46
CA GLN A 330 -0.09 0.58 -1.21
C GLN A 330 -1.31 1.48 -1.40
N SER A 331 -2.49 0.86 -1.58
CA SER A 331 -3.77 1.54 -1.64
C SER A 331 -4.02 2.47 -0.45
N HIS A 332 -3.46 2.16 0.73
CA HIS A 332 -3.69 2.93 1.95
C HIS A 332 -2.98 4.28 1.95
N SER A 333 -1.79 4.43 1.34
CA SER A 333 -1.07 5.71 1.28
C SER A 333 -1.23 6.45 -0.06
N ALA A 334 -1.81 5.79 -1.07
CA ALA A 334 -1.91 6.33 -2.43
C ALA A 334 -3.00 7.42 -2.62
N TYR A 335 -3.79 7.74 -1.60
CA TYR A 335 -4.82 8.79 -1.68
C TYR A 335 -4.24 10.14 -2.08
N TRP A 336 -3.05 10.48 -1.58
CA TRP A 336 -2.42 11.79 -1.79
C TRP A 336 -1.99 12.05 -3.24
N ASN A 337 -1.70 10.98 -3.98
CA ASN A 337 -1.31 11.03 -5.39
C ASN A 337 -2.51 10.73 -6.32
N ASN A 338 -3.74 10.93 -5.84
CA ASN A 338 -4.96 10.69 -6.60
C ASN A 338 -5.71 12.01 -6.83
N ASP A 339 -5.70 12.50 -8.07
CA ASP A 339 -6.35 13.77 -8.43
C ASP A 339 -7.86 13.75 -8.11
N ALA A 340 -8.53 12.61 -8.29
CA ALA A 340 -9.95 12.48 -7.98
C ALA A 340 -10.26 12.68 -6.49
N MET A 341 -9.30 12.37 -5.60
CA MET A 341 -9.42 12.68 -4.17
C MET A 341 -9.44 14.19 -3.97
N TRP A 342 -8.45 14.91 -4.49
CA TRP A 342 -8.36 16.37 -4.35
C TRP A 342 -9.52 17.11 -5.01
N ASP A 343 -9.95 16.68 -6.20
CA ASP A 343 -11.12 17.22 -6.88
C ASP A 343 -12.39 17.07 -6.03
N SER A 344 -12.54 15.91 -5.35
CA SER A 344 -13.67 15.67 -4.45
C SER A 344 -13.64 16.56 -3.21
N LEU A 345 -12.45 16.93 -2.75
CA LEU A 345 -12.23 17.73 -1.54
C LEU A 345 -12.30 19.25 -1.77
N ALA A 346 -12.12 19.71 -3.01
CA ALA A 346 -12.00 21.13 -3.36
C ALA A 346 -13.16 22.03 -2.89
N LYS A 347 -14.36 21.46 -2.67
CA LYS A 347 -15.54 22.21 -2.16
C LYS A 347 -15.61 22.29 -0.62
N PHE A 348 -14.76 21.56 0.08
CA PHE A 348 -14.71 21.49 1.55
C PHE A 348 -13.48 22.21 2.12
N LEU A 349 -12.40 22.27 1.35
CA LEU A 349 -11.24 23.15 1.58
C LEU A 349 -11.59 24.59 1.20
#